data_AF-A0A661D3V1-F1
#
_entry.id   AF-A0A661D3V1-F1
#
_cell.length_a   1.000
_cell.length_b   1.000
_cell.length_c   1.000
_cell.angle_alpha   90.00
_cell.angle_beta   90.00
_cell.angle_gamma   90.00
#
_symmetry.space_group_name_H-M   'P 1'
#
loop_
_entity.id
_entity.type
_entity.pdbx_description
1 polymer ?
#
loop_
_entity_poly.entity_id
_entity_poly.type
_entity_poly.pdbx_seq_one_letter_code
_entity_poly.pdbx_strand_id
1 'polypeptide(L)'
;HAASFGTFHAAAIAWVHHYFVGKNQGRGQALYSSIGFGAGGAIGSLFSGYFWLSPGPTATFNMAAFAALLAFFIGFYWLKVPSSNH
;
A
#
# COMPACT_ATOMS: atom_id res chain seq x y z
N HIS A 1 9.95 -2.46 10.81
CA HIS A 1 8.69 -1.81 10.40
C HIS A 1 8.95 -0.46 9.72
N ALA A 2 9.49 0.54 10.43
CA ALA A 2 9.68 1.90 9.88
C ALA A 2 10.52 1.96 8.58
N ALA A 3 11.66 1.27 8.52
CA ALA A 3 12.51 1.29 7.32
C ALA A 3 11.82 0.67 6.08
N SER A 4 11.22 -0.50 6.23
CA SER A 4 10.49 -1.18 5.13
C SER A 4 9.26 -0.37 4.70
N PHE A 5 8.51 0.19 5.65
CA PHE A 5 7.38 1.05 5.36
C PHE A 5 7.83 2.34 4.65
N GLY A 6 8.88 3.00 5.15
CA GLY A 6 9.40 4.25 4.58
C GLY A 6 9.92 4.07 3.15
N THR A 7 10.65 2.98 2.89
CA THR A 7 11.13 2.65 1.53
C THR A 7 9.98 2.36 0.58
N PHE A 8 9.00 1.54 0.98
CA PHE A 8 7.77 1.31 0.21
C PHE A 8 7.01 2.61 -0.07
N HIS A 9 6.80 3.44 0.96
CA HIS A 9 6.04 4.68 0.84
C HIS A 9 6.73 5.68 -0.08
N ALA A 10 8.04 5.87 0.06
CA ALA A 10 8.81 6.75 -0.81
C ALA A 10 8.75 6.29 -2.28
N ALA A 11 8.91 4.99 -2.53
CA ALA A 11 8.78 4.42 -3.88
C ALA A 11 7.38 4.62 -4.47
N ALA A 12 6.33 4.40 -3.67
CA ALA A 12 4.95 4.58 -4.10
C ALA A 12 4.63 6.04 -4.43
N ILE A 13 5.07 6.99 -3.59
CA ILE A 13 4.91 8.43 -3.84
C ILE A 13 5.64 8.84 -5.13
N ALA A 14 6.88 8.38 -5.32
CA ALA A 14 7.65 8.65 -6.53
C ALA A 14 6.95 8.10 -7.78
N TRP A 15 6.40 6.88 -7.69
CA TRP A 15 5.63 6.27 -8.77
C TRP A 15 4.38 7.08 -9.10
N VAL A 16 3.57 7.44 -8.09
CA VAL A 16 2.36 8.27 -8.29
C VAL A 16 2.73 9.60 -8.93
N HIS A 17 3.80 10.25 -8.46
CA HIS A 17 4.28 11.50 -9.03
C HIS A 17 4.68 11.37 -10.52
N HIS A 18 5.30 10.26 -10.90
CA HIS A 18 5.72 10.02 -12.29
C HIS A 18 4.55 9.79 -13.24
N TYR A 19 3.51 9.08 -12.79
CA TYR A 19 2.38 8.68 -13.65
C TYR A 19 1.20 9.66 -13.62
N PHE A 20 0.99 10.39 -12.52
CA PHE A 20 -0.05 11.39 -12.40
C PHE A 20 0.59 12.78 -12.54
N VAL A 21 0.58 13.32 -13.77
CA VAL A 21 1.21 14.61 -14.11
C VAL A 21 0.18 15.72 -14.38
N GLY A 22 0.64 16.97 -14.35
CA GLY A 22 -0.17 18.16 -14.67
C GLY A 22 -1.40 18.29 -13.77
N LYS A 23 -2.58 18.50 -14.38
CA LYS A 23 -3.86 18.69 -13.66
C LYS A 23 -4.28 17.48 -12.79
N ASN A 24 -3.66 16.31 -13.00
CA ASN A 24 -4.00 15.08 -12.27
C ASN A 24 -3.06 14.76 -11.10
N GLN A 25 -1.95 15.51 -10.90
CA GLN A 25 -1.00 15.32 -9.79
C GLN A 25 -1.70 15.22 -8.42
N GLY A 26 -2.48 16.24 -8.05
CA GLY A 26 -3.17 16.29 -6.77
C GLY A 26 -4.21 15.18 -6.60
N ARG A 27 -4.87 14.77 -7.69
CA ARG A 27 -5.84 13.66 -7.69
C ARG A 27 -5.16 12.31 -7.45
N GLY A 28 -3.99 12.08 -8.07
CA GLY A 28 -3.19 10.87 -7.86
C GLY A 28 -2.72 10.75 -6.42
N GLN A 29 -2.20 11.84 -5.84
CA GLN A 29 -1.76 11.87 -4.44
C GLN A 29 -2.92 11.70 -3.45
N ALA A 30 -4.06 12.32 -3.73
CA ALA A 30 -5.27 12.17 -2.93
C ALA A 30 -5.79 10.72 -3.00
N LEU A 31 -5.80 10.10 -4.18
CA LEU A 31 -6.22 8.69 -4.35
C LEU A 31 -5.28 7.75 -3.58
N TYR A 32 -3.97 7.89 -3.74
CA TYR A 32 -2.99 7.08 -3.02
C TYR A 32 -3.15 7.20 -1.50
N SER A 33 -3.28 8.45 -1.00
CA SER A 33 -3.42 8.69 0.44
C SER A 33 -4.76 8.18 0.99
N SER A 34 -5.87 8.44 0.30
CA SER A 34 -7.21 8.04 0.74
C SER A 34 -7.43 6.53 0.71
N ILE A 35 -6.93 5.84 -0.32
CA ILE A 35 -7.06 4.37 -0.41
C ILE A 35 -6.05 3.69 0.51
N GLY A 36 -4.78 4.09 0.49
CA GLY A 36 -3.71 3.44 1.25
C GLY A 36 -3.84 3.67 2.75
N PHE A 37 -3.90 4.93 3.17
CA PHE A 37 -3.89 5.31 4.59
C PHE A 37 -5.29 5.52 5.15
N GLY A 38 -6.23 6.01 4.35
CA GLY A 38 -7.62 6.20 4.76
C GLY A 38 -8.36 4.87 4.87
N ALA A 39 -8.96 4.43 3.76
CA ALA A 39 -9.79 3.22 3.71
C ALA A 39 -8.99 1.96 4.12
N GLY A 40 -7.79 1.77 3.57
CA GLY A 40 -6.92 0.64 3.90
C GLY A 40 -6.53 0.63 5.39
N GLY A 41 -6.16 1.79 5.95
CA GLY A 41 -5.84 1.93 7.37
C GLY A 41 -7.04 1.63 8.27
N ALA A 42 -8.23 2.13 7.93
CA ALA A 42 -9.46 1.87 8.69
C ALA A 42 -9.85 0.38 8.65
N ILE A 43 -9.89 -0.22 7.46
CA ILE A 43 -10.21 -1.64 7.26
C ILE A 43 -9.19 -2.51 7.99
N GLY A 44 -7.89 -2.27 7.80
CA GLY A 44 -6.83 -3.03 8.44
C GLY A 44 -6.87 -2.93 9.96
N SER A 45 -7.12 -1.74 10.52
CA SER A 45 -7.24 -1.54 11.97
C SER A 45 -8.44 -2.28 12.55
N LEU A 46 -9.59 -2.24 11.85
CA LEU A 46 -10.80 -2.94 12.27
C LEU A 46 -10.59 -4.46 12.32
N PHE A 47 -10.14 -5.05 11.20
CA PHE A 47 -9.93 -6.49 11.12
C PHE A 47 -8.81 -6.98 12.04
N SER A 48 -7.70 -6.25 12.13
CA SER A 48 -6.62 -6.63 13.05
C SER A 48 -7.08 -6.59 14.51
N GLY A 49 -7.90 -5.61 14.91
CA GLY A 49 -8.49 -5.54 16.25
C GLY A 49 -9.37 -6.75 16.57
N TYR A 50 -10.25 -7.13 15.65
CA TYR A 50 -11.10 -8.32 15.84
C TYR A 50 -10.28 -9.62 15.88
N PHE A 51 -9.37 -9.82 14.91
CA PHE A 51 -8.58 -11.05 14.83
C PHE A 51 -7.59 -11.20 15.97
N TRP A 52 -7.14 -10.09 16.56
CA TRP A 52 -6.30 -10.10 17.75
C TRP A 52 -6.96 -10.80 18.93
N LEU A 53 -8.29 -10.64 19.09
CA LEU A 53 -9.04 -11.29 20.17
C LEU A 53 -9.34 -12.75 19.86
N SER A 54 -9.74 -13.05 18.62
CA SER A 54 -9.95 -14.41 18.11
C SER A 54 -9.88 -14.37 16.59
N PRO A 55 -9.07 -15.22 15.93
CA PRO A 55 -8.37 -16.41 16.45
C PRO A 55 -7.06 -16.15 17.20
N GLY A 56 -6.63 -14.91 17.36
CA GLY A 56 -5.45 -14.52 18.14
C GLY A 56 -4.27 -14.03 17.30
N PRO A 57 -3.20 -13.51 17.95
CA PRO A 57 -2.15 -12.74 17.30
C PRO A 57 -1.43 -13.47 16.15
N THR A 58 -1.11 -14.75 16.32
CA THR A 58 -0.39 -15.53 15.30
C THR A 58 -1.17 -15.60 13.99
N ALA A 59 -2.47 -15.89 14.07
CA ALA A 59 -3.32 -15.94 12.90
C ALA A 59 -3.49 -14.53 12.27
N THR A 60 -3.62 -13.48 13.08
CA THR A 60 -3.64 -12.08 12.60
C THR A 60 -2.40 -11.75 11.78
N PHE A 61 -1.21 -12.07 12.28
CA PHE A 61 0.04 -11.82 11.55
C PHE A 61 0.16 -12.66 10.28
N ASN A 62 -0.28 -13.92 10.29
CA ASN A 62 -0.29 -14.78 9.10
C ASN A 62 -1.23 -14.22 8.01
N MET A 63 -2.41 -13.73 8.39
CA MET A 63 -3.35 -13.10 7.45
C MET A 63 -2.78 -11.80 6.88
N ALA A 64 -2.14 -10.97 7.72
CA ALA A 64 -1.46 -9.76 7.27
C ALA A 64 -0.29 -10.08 6.31
N ALA A 65 0.49 -11.13 6.59
CA ALA A 65 1.57 -11.58 5.72
C ALA A 65 1.04 -12.08 4.37
N PHE A 66 -0.05 -12.84 4.35
CA PHE A 66 -0.70 -13.28 3.12
C PHE A 66 -1.23 -12.10 2.30
N ALA A 67 -1.89 -11.12 2.94
CA ALA A 67 -2.36 -9.91 2.27
C ALA A 67 -1.19 -9.09 1.67
N ALA A 68 -0.07 -8.95 2.39
CA ALA A 68 1.12 -8.28 1.88
C ALA A 68 1.74 -9.04 0.69
N LEU A 69 1.75 -10.37 0.72
CA LEU A 69 2.23 -11.20 -0.38
C LEU A 69 1.36 -11.06 -1.63
N LEU A 70 0.03 -11.05 -1.48
CA LEU A 70 -0.89 -10.78 -2.59
C LEU A 70 -0.66 -9.39 -3.19
N ALA A 71 -0.52 -8.36 -2.34
CA ALA A 71 -0.23 -7.01 -2.79
C ALA A 71 1.10 -6.91 -3.56
N PHE A 72 2.13 -7.64 -3.10
CA PHE A 72 3.40 -7.75 -3.81
C PHE A 72 3.21 -8.32 -5.23
N PHE A 73 2.50 -9.44 -5.38
CA PHE A 73 2.26 -10.02 -6.71
C PHE A 73 1.43 -9.11 -7.60
N ILE A 74 0.36 -8.48 -7.08
CA ILE A 74 -0.43 -7.51 -7.84
C ILE A 74 0.47 -6.37 -8.33
N GLY A 75 1.29 -5.80 -7.45
CA GLY A 75 2.23 -4.76 -7.81
C GLY A 75 3.24 -5.21 -8.86
N PHE A 76 3.82 -6.40 -8.67
CA PHE A 76 4.83 -6.97 -9.55
C PHE A 76 4.32 -7.19 -10.98
N TYR A 77 3.07 -7.64 -11.15
CA TYR A 77 2.50 -7.89 -12.48
C TYR A 77 1.91 -6.65 -13.16
N TRP A 78 1.39 -5.68 -12.39
CA TRP A 78 0.58 -4.59 -12.94
C TRP A 78 1.24 -3.21 -12.90
N LEU A 79 2.19 -2.97 -11.98
CA LEU A 79 2.89 -1.70 -11.94
C LEU A 79 3.89 -1.63 -13.09
N LYS A 80 3.67 -0.64 -13.97
CA LYS A 80 4.64 -0.30 -15.00
C LYS A 80 5.78 0.46 -14.34
N VAL A 81 7.01 0.09 -14.66
CA VAL A 81 8.19 0.88 -14.27
C VAL A 81 8.25 2.08 -15.22
N PRO A 82 8.42 3.32 -14.73
CA PRO A 82 8.61 4.47 -15.61
C PRO A 82 9.81 4.20 -16.53
N SER A 83 9.62 4.23 -17.85
CA SER A 83 10.74 4.18 -18.79
C SER A 83 11.57 5.44 -18.60
N SER A 84 12.82 5.31 -18.15
CA SER A 84 13.77 6.42 -18.17
C SER A 84 14.13 6.71 -19.63
N ASN A 85 13.37 7.57 -20.28
CA ASN A 85 13.86 8.23 -21.48
C ASN A 85 14.91 9.24 -21.02
N HIS A 86 16.16 8.79 -21.00
CA HIS A 86 17.31 9.70 -21.11
C HIS A 86 17.32 10.31 -22.51
#